data_AF-A0A529CBA7-F1
#
_entry.id   AF-A0A529CBA7-F1
#
_cell.length_a   1.000
_cell.length_b   1.000
_cell.length_c   1.000
_cell.angle_alpha   90.00
_cell.angle_beta   90.00
_cell.angle_gamma   90.00
#
_symmetry.space_group_name_H-M   'P 1'
#
loop_
_entity.id
_entity.type
_entity.pdbx_description
1 polymer ?
#
loop_
_entity_poly.entity_id
_entity_poly.type
_entity_poly.pdbx_seq_one_letter_code
_entity_poly.pdbx_strand_id
1 'polypeptide(L)'
;NLFRADAYLLKKIVASAGSLLDEVRTDPHHPMRAEFDLFVGTFVERLRTSKQYARRAEKLKRDFLARPELSALAGDMWDSLRLFIEQDAKAPNSMIRDHLATMFVEVGRHLADDAQIRADMNQGFIVALASFVESQKSGVSKFIADQVKRWDLAQLTRLIEMNIGKDLQYIRFNGMIIGGLAGLVLYTAERLFLVG
;
A
#
# COMPACT_ATOMS: atom_id res chain seq x y z
N ASN A 1 -33.91 -48.46 28.65
CA ASN A 1 -34.70 -47.78 27.60
C ASN A 1 -34.34 -46.31 27.34
N LEU A 2 -33.62 -45.61 28.25
CA LEU A 2 -33.22 -44.20 28.06
C LEU A 2 -32.20 -43.98 26.92
N PHE A 3 -31.10 -44.75 26.90
CA PHE A 3 -30.00 -44.59 25.93
C PHE A 3 -30.38 -44.77 24.46
N ARG A 4 -31.42 -45.55 24.15
CA ARG A 4 -31.92 -45.73 22.77
C ARG A 4 -32.78 -44.55 22.31
N ALA A 5 -33.49 -43.90 23.23
CA ALA A 5 -34.28 -42.71 22.94
C ALA A 5 -33.35 -41.51 22.66
N ASP A 6 -32.29 -41.34 23.44
CA ASP A 6 -31.31 -40.26 23.27
C ASP A 6 -30.57 -40.39 21.92
N ALA A 7 -30.11 -41.59 21.57
CA ALA A 7 -29.46 -41.84 20.28
C ALA A 7 -30.39 -41.61 19.09
N TYR A 8 -31.68 -41.98 19.22
CA TYR A 8 -32.69 -41.73 18.19
C TYR A 8 -32.99 -40.23 18.02
N LEU A 9 -33.11 -39.50 19.13
CA LEU A 9 -33.31 -38.04 19.12
C LEU A 9 -32.11 -37.33 18.50
N LEU A 10 -30.88 -37.69 18.87
CA LEU A 10 -29.67 -37.11 18.30
C LEU A 10 -29.61 -37.34 16.78
N LYS A 11 -29.88 -38.57 16.34
CA LYS A 11 -29.88 -38.92 14.91
C LYS A 11 -30.94 -38.14 14.14
N LYS A 12 -32.12 -37.93 14.73
CA LYS A 12 -33.20 -37.15 14.11
C LYS A 12 -32.86 -35.66 14.02
N ILE A 13 -32.25 -35.09 15.06
CA ILE A 13 -31.78 -33.70 15.06
C ILE A 13 -30.70 -33.49 14.00
N VAL A 14 -29.72 -34.37 13.92
CA VAL A 14 -28.65 -34.29 12.92
C VAL A 14 -29.20 -34.42 11.49
N ALA A 15 -30.13 -35.35 11.26
CA ALA A 15 -30.77 -35.52 9.96
C ALA A 15 -31.59 -34.28 9.54
N SER A 16 -32.36 -33.71 10.47
CA SER A 16 -33.14 -32.50 10.23
C SER A 16 -32.26 -31.25 10.05
N ALA A 17 -31.15 -31.13 10.77
CA ALA A 17 -30.17 -30.06 10.56
C ALA A 17 -29.52 -30.18 9.17
N GLY A 18 -29.21 -31.41 8.74
CA GLY A 18 -28.67 -31.69 7.41
C GLY A 18 -29.63 -31.31 6.28
N SER A 19 -30.92 -31.64 6.39
CA SER A 19 -31.90 -31.29 5.35
C SER A 19 -32.12 -29.78 5.26
N LEU A 20 -32.16 -29.08 6.40
CA LEU A 20 -32.26 -27.62 6.45
C LEU A 20 -31.05 -26.94 5.79
N LEU A 21 -29.84 -27.45 6.04
CA LEU A 21 -28.62 -26.96 5.40
C LEU A 21 -28.66 -27.13 3.87
N ASP A 22 -29.21 -28.23 3.39
CA ASP A 22 -29.32 -28.52 1.96
C ASP A 22 -30.39 -27.63 1.30
N GLU A 23 -31.53 -27.42 1.96
CA GLU A 23 -32.57 -26.46 1.53
C GLU A 23 -32.00 -25.04 1.39
N VAL A 24 -31.31 -24.56 2.43
CA VAL A 24 -30.62 -23.25 2.42
C VAL A 24 -29.54 -23.19 1.34
N ARG A 25 -28.87 -24.29 1.02
CA ARG A 25 -27.85 -24.34 -0.03
C ARG A 25 -28.47 -24.18 -1.42
N THR A 26 -29.59 -24.85 -1.65
CA THR A 26 -30.26 -24.91 -2.97
C THR A 26 -31.08 -23.67 -3.32
N ASP A 27 -31.55 -22.90 -2.33
CA ASP A 27 -32.29 -21.65 -2.56
C ASP A 27 -31.46 -20.40 -2.18
N PRO A 28 -30.98 -19.62 -3.16
CA PRO A 28 -30.27 -18.37 -2.92
C PRO A 28 -31.09 -17.31 -2.18
N HIS A 29 -32.42 -17.34 -2.27
CA HIS A 29 -33.34 -16.37 -1.64
C HIS A 29 -33.95 -16.90 -0.34
N HIS A 30 -33.39 -17.97 0.22
CA HIS A 30 -33.92 -18.59 1.42
C HIS A 30 -33.92 -17.60 2.60
N PRO A 31 -35.02 -17.47 3.38
CA PRO A 31 -35.14 -16.51 4.48
C PRO A 31 -34.05 -16.66 5.55
N MET A 32 -33.60 -17.90 5.84
CA MET A 32 -32.46 -18.11 6.75
C MET A 32 -31.13 -17.54 6.25
N ARG A 33 -30.90 -17.42 4.93
CA ARG A 33 -29.71 -16.72 4.43
C ARG A 33 -29.77 -15.25 4.76
N ALA A 34 -30.91 -14.60 4.52
CA ALA A 34 -31.10 -13.20 4.84
C ALA A 34 -30.94 -12.92 6.35
N GLU A 35 -31.49 -13.78 7.20
CA GLU A 35 -31.31 -13.68 8.66
C GLU A 35 -29.85 -13.91 9.08
N PHE A 36 -29.17 -14.88 8.47
CA PHE A 36 -27.76 -15.14 8.72
C PHE A 36 -26.88 -13.98 8.28
N ASP A 37 -27.11 -13.41 7.09
CA ASP A 37 -26.36 -12.27 6.56
C ASP A 37 -26.55 -11.03 7.44
N LEU A 38 -27.78 -10.77 7.88
CA LEU A 38 -28.07 -9.71 8.85
C LEU A 38 -27.38 -9.95 10.19
N PHE A 39 -27.41 -11.19 10.69
CA PHE A 39 -26.71 -11.58 11.90
C PHE A 39 -25.21 -11.35 11.76
N VAL A 40 -24.59 -11.81 10.67
CA VAL A 40 -23.16 -11.66 10.39
C VAL A 40 -22.78 -10.18 10.29
N GLY A 41 -23.52 -9.38 9.51
CA GLY A 41 -23.26 -7.95 9.39
C GLY A 41 -23.36 -7.22 10.74
N THR A 42 -24.40 -7.53 11.52
CA THR A 42 -24.57 -6.94 12.86
C THR A 42 -23.52 -7.44 13.84
N PHE A 43 -23.09 -8.70 13.73
CA PHE A 43 -22.04 -9.28 14.55
C PHE A 43 -20.69 -8.63 14.26
N VAL A 44 -20.34 -8.42 12.99
CA VAL A 44 -19.13 -7.71 12.56
C VAL A 44 -19.09 -6.29 13.12
N GLU A 45 -20.18 -5.52 13.01
CA GLU A 45 -20.22 -4.17 13.58
C GLU A 45 -20.10 -4.15 15.10
N ARG A 46 -20.75 -5.10 15.78
CA ARG A 46 -20.57 -5.27 17.24
C ARG A 46 -19.14 -5.66 17.58
N LEU A 47 -18.47 -6.48 16.78
CA LEU A 47 -17.08 -6.87 16.99
C LEU A 47 -16.15 -5.64 16.93
N ARG A 48 -16.40 -4.75 15.97
CA ARG A 48 -15.62 -3.52 15.75
C ARG A 48 -15.79 -2.50 16.87
N THR A 49 -16.99 -2.38 17.44
CA THR A 49 -17.35 -1.27 18.35
C THR A 49 -17.49 -1.66 19.82
N SER A 50 -17.68 -2.95 20.12
CA SER A 50 -18.00 -3.39 21.48
C SER A 50 -16.76 -3.57 22.36
N LYS A 51 -16.72 -2.80 23.44
CA LYS A 51 -15.75 -2.97 24.53
C LYS A 51 -15.83 -4.36 25.19
N GLN A 52 -17.00 -5.00 25.18
CA GLN A 52 -17.17 -6.34 25.76
C GLN A 52 -16.47 -7.41 24.92
N TYR A 53 -16.63 -7.36 23.59
CA TYR A 53 -15.95 -8.28 22.69
C TYR A 53 -14.43 -8.05 22.71
N ALA A 54 -13.98 -6.80 22.73
CA ALA A 54 -12.57 -6.47 22.91
C ALA A 54 -11.99 -7.07 24.20
N ARG A 55 -12.70 -6.93 25.34
CA ARG A 55 -12.26 -7.53 26.62
C ARG A 55 -12.21 -9.06 26.58
N ARG A 56 -13.18 -9.71 25.93
CA ARG A 56 -13.19 -11.16 25.75
C ARG A 56 -12.03 -11.63 24.87
N ALA A 57 -11.78 -10.94 23.76
CA ALA A 57 -10.64 -11.21 22.88
C ALA A 57 -9.31 -11.02 23.61
N GLU A 58 -9.17 -9.94 24.38
CA GLU A 58 -7.97 -9.69 25.19
C GLU A 58 -7.76 -10.75 26.28
N LYS A 59 -8.84 -11.21 26.92
CA LYS A 59 -8.77 -12.33 27.88
C LYS A 59 -8.33 -13.60 27.18
N LEU A 60 -8.94 -13.94 26.05
CA LEU A 60 -8.60 -15.13 25.28
C LEU A 60 -7.13 -15.07 24.84
N LYS A 61 -6.68 -13.94 24.29
CA LYS A 61 -5.27 -13.70 23.94
C LYS A 61 -4.33 -13.96 25.11
N ARG A 62 -4.62 -13.41 26.29
CA ARG A 62 -3.81 -13.65 27.50
C ARG A 62 -3.83 -15.10 27.93
N ASP A 63 -4.99 -15.75 27.93
CA ASP A 63 -5.15 -17.16 28.32
C ASP A 63 -4.39 -18.10 27.37
N PHE A 64 -4.29 -17.75 26.08
CA PHE A 64 -3.48 -18.45 25.09
C PHE A 64 -1.99 -18.19 25.29
N LEU A 65 -1.56 -16.93 25.47
CA LEU A 65 -0.15 -16.56 25.66
C LEU A 65 0.42 -17.02 27.00
N ALA A 66 -0.42 -17.21 28.02
CA ALA A 66 0.00 -17.69 29.34
C ALA A 66 0.40 -19.17 29.35
N ARG A 67 0.15 -19.92 28.26
CA ARG A 67 0.52 -21.32 28.13
C ARG A 67 1.93 -21.42 27.54
N PRO A 68 2.95 -21.78 28.34
CA PRO A 68 4.33 -21.83 27.86
C PRO A 68 4.53 -22.82 26.70
N GLU A 69 3.74 -23.89 26.67
CA GLU A 69 3.77 -24.90 25.60
C GLU A 69 3.34 -24.32 24.25
N LEU A 70 2.38 -23.39 24.25
CA LEU A 70 1.91 -22.73 23.02
C LEU A 70 2.93 -21.72 22.50
N SER A 71 3.61 -21.01 23.40
CA SER A 71 4.66 -20.06 23.02
C SER A 71 5.86 -20.77 22.41
N ALA A 72 6.27 -21.91 22.98
CA ALA A 72 7.35 -22.73 22.43
C ALA A 72 6.98 -23.31 21.06
N LEU A 73 5.79 -23.91 20.94
CA LEU A 73 5.30 -24.45 19.68
C LEU A 73 5.19 -23.36 18.59
N ALA A 74 4.69 -22.18 18.94
CA ALA A 74 4.61 -21.05 18.01
C ALA A 74 5.99 -20.58 17.55
N GLY A 75 6.99 -20.59 18.44
CA GLY A 75 8.38 -20.32 18.11
C GLY A 75 8.95 -21.34 17.12
N ASP A 76 8.79 -22.64 17.42
CA ASP A 76 9.29 -23.71 16.56
C ASP A 76 8.64 -23.69 15.16
N MET A 77 7.33 -23.43 15.11
CA MET A 77 6.60 -23.24 13.85
C MET A 77 7.09 -22.03 13.08
N TRP A 78 7.36 -20.92 13.77
CA TRP A 78 7.90 -19.70 13.16
C TRP A 78 9.30 -19.91 12.59
N ASP A 79 10.19 -20.54 13.35
CA ASP A 79 11.55 -20.83 12.91
C ASP A 79 11.56 -21.80 11.73
N SER A 80 10.68 -22.81 11.76
CA SER A 80 10.50 -23.75 10.64
C SER A 80 10.01 -23.04 9.38
N LEU A 81 9.02 -22.15 9.51
CA LEU A 81 8.51 -21.36 8.39
C LEU A 81 9.59 -20.43 7.83
N ARG A 82 10.33 -19.74 8.71
CA ARG A 82 11.44 -18.86 8.34
C ARG A 82 12.50 -19.62 7.56
N LEU A 83 12.92 -20.78 8.07
CA LEU A 83 13.91 -21.64 7.40
C LEU A 83 13.42 -22.13 6.05
N PHE A 84 12.15 -22.57 5.97
CA PHE A 84 11.54 -22.99 4.72
C PHE A 84 11.56 -21.86 3.67
N ILE A 85 11.12 -20.66 4.04
CA ILE A 85 11.10 -19.50 3.13
C ILE A 85 12.52 -19.12 2.70
N GLU A 86 13.49 -19.09 3.62
CA GLU A 86 14.88 -18.76 3.31
C GLU A 86 15.53 -19.78 2.37
N GLN A 87 15.23 -21.07 2.55
CA GLN A 87 15.73 -22.13 1.69
C GLN A 87 15.08 -22.09 0.31
N ASP A 88 13.75 -21.96 0.27
CA ASP A 88 13.00 -21.90 -0.99
C ASP A 88 13.40 -20.67 -1.82
N ALA A 89 13.56 -19.50 -1.19
CA ALA A 89 13.98 -18.28 -1.88
C ALA A 89 15.39 -18.36 -2.49
N LYS A 90 16.29 -19.17 -1.90
CA LYS A 90 17.64 -19.42 -2.42
C LYS A 90 17.68 -20.56 -3.44
N ALA A 91 16.63 -21.37 -3.50
CA ALA A 91 16.58 -22.51 -4.41
C ALA A 91 16.42 -22.02 -5.87
N PRO A 92 17.13 -22.63 -6.83
CA PRO A 92 16.96 -22.31 -8.25
C PRO A 92 15.52 -22.61 -8.74
N ASN A 93 14.84 -23.56 -8.09
CA ASN A 93 13.46 -23.98 -8.32
C ASN A 93 12.55 -23.67 -7.11
N SER A 94 12.49 -22.39 -6.72
CA SER A 94 11.61 -21.90 -5.65
C SER A 94 10.13 -22.19 -5.92
N MET A 95 9.49 -22.97 -5.05
CA MET A 95 8.06 -23.27 -5.10
C MET A 95 7.22 -22.03 -4.74
N ILE A 96 7.70 -21.20 -3.81
CA ILE A 96 7.01 -19.95 -3.45
C ILE A 96 7.00 -19.01 -4.64
N ARG A 97 8.13 -18.88 -5.36
CA ARG A 97 8.21 -18.04 -6.56
C ARG A 97 7.25 -18.52 -7.65
N ASP A 98 7.20 -19.83 -7.89
CA ASP A 98 6.32 -20.41 -8.91
C ASP A 98 4.84 -20.22 -8.56
N HIS A 99 4.48 -20.43 -7.29
CA HIS A 99 3.12 -20.25 -6.81
C HIS A 99 2.69 -18.77 -6.83
N LEU A 100 3.54 -17.85 -6.39
CA LEU A 100 3.29 -16.42 -6.48
C LEU A 100 3.17 -15.95 -7.93
N ALA A 101 4.05 -16.43 -8.82
CA ALA A 101 3.98 -16.11 -10.24
C ALA A 101 2.65 -16.57 -10.84
N THR A 102 2.23 -17.80 -10.53
CA THR A 102 0.94 -18.35 -10.97
C THR A 102 -0.24 -17.53 -10.44
N MET A 103 -0.26 -17.22 -9.14
CA MET A 103 -1.29 -16.35 -8.56
C MET A 103 -1.31 -14.97 -9.20
N PHE A 104 -0.17 -14.34 -9.43
CA PHE A 104 -0.12 -13.01 -10.05
C PHE A 104 -0.60 -13.04 -11.51
N VAL A 105 -0.28 -14.09 -12.26
CA VAL A 105 -0.80 -14.30 -13.61
C VAL A 105 -2.32 -14.48 -13.58
N GLU A 106 -2.84 -15.26 -12.64
CA GLU A 106 -4.28 -15.51 -12.51
C GLU A 106 -5.03 -14.24 -12.08
N VAL A 107 -4.53 -13.51 -11.10
CA VAL A 107 -5.05 -12.19 -10.71
C VAL A 107 -5.00 -11.22 -11.88
N GLY A 108 -3.89 -11.14 -12.62
CA GLY A 108 -3.75 -10.29 -13.80
C GLY A 108 -4.77 -10.65 -14.88
N ARG A 109 -5.04 -11.94 -15.09
CA ARG A 109 -6.07 -12.42 -16.03
C ARG A 109 -7.47 -12.01 -15.59
N HIS A 110 -7.84 -12.27 -14.34
CA HIS A 110 -9.12 -11.85 -13.78
C HIS A 110 -9.33 -10.33 -13.85
N LEU A 111 -8.26 -9.58 -13.60
CA LEU A 111 -8.29 -8.13 -13.69
C LEU A 111 -8.39 -7.64 -15.14
N ALA A 112 -7.80 -8.34 -16.11
CA ALA A 112 -7.96 -8.00 -17.53
C ALA A 112 -9.37 -8.31 -18.05
N ASP A 113 -9.98 -9.38 -17.57
CA ASP A 113 -11.26 -9.87 -18.08
C ASP A 113 -12.47 -9.13 -17.49
N ASP A 114 -12.38 -8.63 -16.24
CA ASP A 114 -13.51 -8.02 -15.53
C ASP A 114 -13.32 -6.49 -15.33
N ALA A 115 -14.15 -5.71 -16.01
CA ALA A 115 -14.13 -4.25 -15.92
C ALA A 115 -14.61 -3.68 -14.57
N GLN A 116 -15.50 -4.39 -13.88
CA GLN A 116 -16.04 -3.99 -12.59
C GLN A 116 -15.02 -4.23 -11.49
N ILE A 117 -14.35 -5.39 -11.49
CA ILE A 117 -13.27 -5.68 -10.52
C ILE A 117 -12.12 -4.67 -10.66
N ARG A 118 -11.78 -4.25 -11.89
CA ARG A 118 -10.79 -3.17 -12.10
C ARG A 118 -11.20 -1.86 -11.46
N ALA A 119 -12.45 -1.44 -11.65
CA ALA A 119 -12.95 -0.19 -11.11
C ALA A 119 -12.92 -0.20 -9.57
N ASP A 120 -13.37 -1.31 -8.98
CA ASP A 120 -13.39 -1.49 -7.52
C ASP A 120 -11.98 -1.54 -6.92
N MET A 121 -11.04 -2.27 -7.55
CA MET A 121 -9.64 -2.30 -7.13
C MET A 121 -8.98 -0.91 -7.23
N ASN A 122 -9.19 -0.19 -8.33
CA ASN A 122 -8.62 1.14 -8.52
C ASN A 122 -9.14 2.11 -7.44
N GLN A 123 -10.44 2.08 -7.17
CA GLN A 123 -11.03 2.90 -6.11
C GLN A 123 -10.48 2.52 -4.73
N GLY A 124 -10.35 1.23 -4.44
CA GLY A 124 -9.74 0.73 -3.21
C GLY A 124 -8.29 1.19 -3.04
N PHE A 125 -7.49 1.14 -4.11
CA PHE A 125 -6.12 1.64 -4.10
C PHE A 125 -6.07 3.14 -3.81
N ILE A 126 -6.91 3.95 -4.47
CA ILE A 126 -6.96 5.40 -4.24
C ILE A 126 -7.26 5.69 -2.76
N VAL A 127 -8.24 5.02 -2.17
CA VAL A 127 -8.61 5.21 -0.76
C VAL A 127 -7.49 4.78 0.18
N ALA A 128 -6.88 3.62 -0.08
CA ALA A 128 -5.77 3.11 0.73
C ALA A 128 -4.54 4.04 0.67
N LEU A 129 -4.19 4.52 -0.52
CA LEU A 129 -3.07 5.44 -0.72
C LEU A 129 -3.33 6.80 -0.08
N ALA A 130 -4.56 7.33 -0.23
CA ALA A 130 -4.95 8.57 0.42
C ALA A 130 -4.86 8.46 1.95
N SER A 131 -5.37 7.37 2.52
CA SER A 131 -5.30 7.10 3.96
C SER A 131 -3.84 6.92 4.44
N PHE A 132 -3.02 6.23 3.65
CA PHE A 132 -1.60 6.06 3.94
C PHE A 132 -0.86 7.41 3.94
N VAL A 133 -1.05 8.23 2.89
CA VAL A 133 -0.45 9.57 2.78
C VAL A 133 -0.90 10.48 3.93
N GLU A 134 -2.17 10.41 4.31
CA GLU A 134 -2.70 11.16 5.45
C GLU A 134 -2.09 10.70 6.78
N SER A 135 -1.90 9.39 6.96
CA SER A 135 -1.21 8.83 8.14
C SER A 135 0.27 9.21 8.21
N GLN A 136 0.92 9.43 7.06
CA GLN A 136 2.35 9.77 6.93
C GLN A 136 2.62 11.28 6.82
N LYS A 137 1.58 12.13 6.76
CA LYS A 137 1.70 13.59 6.56
C LYS A 137 2.56 14.29 7.63
N SER A 138 2.71 13.71 8.82
CA SER A 138 3.64 14.20 9.85
C SER A 138 5.11 13.83 9.60
N GLY A 139 5.38 12.75 8.86
CA GLY A 139 6.72 12.25 8.54
C GLY A 139 7.32 12.87 7.28
N VAL A 140 6.51 13.10 6.24
CA VAL A 140 7.00 13.61 4.93
C VAL A 140 7.58 15.02 5.05
N SER A 141 6.87 15.94 5.71
CA SER A 141 7.37 17.31 5.93
C SER A 141 8.65 17.33 6.76
N LYS A 142 8.77 16.42 7.73
CA LYS A 142 9.97 16.27 8.56
C LYS A 142 11.15 15.69 7.77
N PHE A 143 10.90 14.69 6.92
CA PHE A 143 11.90 14.09 6.04
C PHE A 143 12.44 15.09 5.01
N ILE A 144 11.56 15.88 4.39
CA ILE A 144 11.98 16.95 3.46
C ILE A 144 12.81 18.00 4.20
N ALA A 145 12.36 18.45 5.37
CA ALA A 145 13.09 19.41 6.18
C ALA A 145 14.48 18.89 6.62
N ASP A 146 14.56 17.62 7.02
CA ASP A 146 15.83 16.99 7.41
C ASP A 146 16.76 16.80 6.22
N GLN A 147 16.26 16.51 5.00
CA GLN A 147 17.09 16.45 3.80
C GLN A 147 17.61 17.81 3.36
N VAL A 148 16.76 18.84 3.37
CA VAL A 148 17.18 20.21 3.05
C VAL A 148 18.21 20.73 4.06
N LYS A 149 18.05 20.43 5.35
CA LYS A 149 19.06 20.77 6.39
C LYS A 149 20.39 20.04 6.20
N ARG A 150 20.40 18.87 5.58
CA ARG A 150 21.60 18.06 5.33
C ARG A 150 22.35 18.48 4.07
N TRP A 151 21.77 19.36 3.24
CA TRP A 151 22.51 19.95 2.14
C TRP A 151 23.52 20.96 2.70
N ASP A 152 24.80 20.70 2.44
CA ASP A 152 25.88 21.60 2.84
C ASP A 152 25.73 22.93 2.07
N LEU A 153 25.24 23.95 2.77
CA LEU A 153 25.05 25.30 2.25
C LEU A 153 26.35 25.86 1.65
N ALA A 154 27.53 25.42 2.09
CA ALA A 154 28.80 25.84 1.51
C ALA A 154 29.00 25.26 0.09
N GLN A 155 28.61 24.01 -0.15
CA GLN A 155 28.65 23.39 -1.49
C GLN A 155 27.66 24.03 -2.45
N LEU A 156 26.43 24.30 -2.00
CA LEU A 156 25.41 24.99 -2.80
C LEU A 156 25.84 26.40 -3.17
N THR A 157 26.37 27.17 -2.20
CA THR A 157 26.88 28.53 -2.44
C THR A 157 28.00 28.51 -3.46
N ARG A 158 28.95 27.57 -3.36
CA ARG A 158 30.07 27.43 -4.30
C ARG A 158 29.62 27.05 -5.71
N LEU A 159 28.61 26.19 -5.85
CA LEU A 159 28.02 25.82 -7.15
C LEU A 159 27.26 26.99 -7.79
N ILE A 160 26.55 27.78 -6.98
CA ILE A 160 25.85 28.98 -7.43
C ILE A 160 26.85 30.06 -7.86
N GLU A 161 27.88 30.32 -7.05
CA GLU A 161 28.92 31.32 -7.33
C GLU A 161 29.73 30.97 -8.59
N MET A 162 30.07 29.69 -8.76
CA MET A 162 30.83 29.19 -9.91
C MET A 162 30.02 29.22 -11.23
N ASN A 163 28.69 29.08 -11.17
CA ASN A 163 27.83 29.12 -12.35
C ASN A 163 27.29 30.53 -12.69
N ILE A 164 27.07 31.41 -11.71
CA ILE A 164 26.54 32.77 -11.95
C ILE A 164 27.63 33.74 -12.44
N GLY A 165 28.90 33.52 -12.09
CA GLY A 165 29.99 34.42 -12.47
C GLY A 165 30.21 34.57 -13.98
N LYS A 166 29.93 33.53 -14.78
CA LYS A 166 30.09 33.56 -16.24
C LYS A 166 28.94 34.31 -16.94
N ASP A 167 27.70 34.11 -16.52
CA ASP A 167 26.53 34.71 -17.17
C ASP A 167 26.50 36.24 -17.05
N LEU A 168 26.91 36.76 -15.88
CA LEU A 168 26.96 38.21 -15.67
C LEU A 168 28.06 38.89 -16.52
N GLN A 169 29.15 38.17 -16.81
CA GLN A 169 30.21 38.66 -17.70
C GLN A 169 29.79 38.66 -19.17
N TYR A 170 28.97 37.70 -19.62
CA TYR A 170 28.43 37.65 -20.98
C TYR A 170 27.58 38.87 -21.32
N ILE A 171 26.72 39.32 -20.40
CA ILE A 171 25.91 40.53 -20.60
C ILE A 171 26.81 41.76 -20.78
N ARG A 172 27.87 41.87 -19.94
CA ARG A 172 28.81 43.00 -20.00
C ARG A 172 29.63 42.99 -21.29
N PHE A 173 30.09 41.82 -21.73
CA PHE A 173 30.86 41.66 -22.96
C PHE A 173 30.03 42.00 -24.20
N ASN A 174 28.80 41.48 -24.28
CA ASN A 174 27.88 41.78 -25.39
C ASN A 174 27.52 43.28 -25.43
N GLY A 175 27.34 43.92 -24.27
CA GLY A 175 27.10 45.36 -24.17
C GLY A 175 28.27 46.21 -24.73
N MET A 176 29.52 45.83 -24.43
CA MET A 176 30.70 46.52 -24.96
C MET A 176 30.85 46.34 -26.48
N ILE A 177 30.56 45.15 -27.01
CA ILE A 177 30.64 44.88 -28.45
C ILE A 177 29.58 45.69 -29.22
N ILE A 178 28.32 45.63 -28.77
CA ILE A 178 27.22 46.33 -29.44
C ILE A 178 27.43 47.85 -29.36
N GLY A 179 27.82 48.37 -28.19
CA GLY A 179 28.13 49.79 -28.01
C GLY A 179 29.31 50.25 -28.89
N GLY A 180 30.37 49.45 -28.98
CA GLY A 180 31.52 49.74 -29.83
C GLY A 180 31.18 49.75 -31.33
N LEU A 181 30.40 48.76 -31.80
CA LEU A 181 29.94 48.71 -33.19
C LEU A 181 29.00 49.86 -33.52
N ALA A 182 28.04 50.18 -32.64
CA ALA A 182 27.15 51.32 -32.82
C ALA A 182 27.93 52.64 -32.88
N GLY A 183 28.91 52.84 -32.00
CA GLY A 183 29.79 54.01 -32.03
C GLY A 183 30.61 54.11 -33.31
N LEU A 184 31.15 52.99 -33.81
CA LEU A 184 31.89 52.96 -35.08
C LEU A 184 31.00 53.32 -36.27
N VAL A 185 29.77 52.79 -36.31
CA VAL A 185 28.78 53.09 -37.35
C VAL A 185 28.38 54.57 -37.32
N LEU A 186 28.13 55.12 -36.14
CA LEU A 186 27.80 56.54 -35.98
C LEU A 186 28.97 57.44 -36.41
N TYR A 187 30.19 57.13 -35.96
CA TYR A 187 31.39 57.91 -36.32
C TYR A 187 31.68 57.87 -37.82
N THR A 188 31.53 56.70 -38.46
CA THR A 188 31.72 56.56 -39.91
C THR A 188 30.63 57.28 -40.69
N ALA A 189 29.37 57.20 -40.27
CA ALA A 189 28.27 57.93 -40.88
C ALA A 189 28.45 59.45 -40.75
N GLU A 190 28.81 59.95 -39.56
CA GLU A 190 29.12 61.36 -39.32
C GLU A 190 30.25 61.84 -40.24
N ARG A 191 31.34 61.08 -40.33
CA ARG A 191 32.48 61.44 -41.18
C ARG A 191 32.14 61.41 -42.67
N LEU A 192 31.27 60.51 -43.11
CA LEU A 192 30.84 60.42 -44.52
C LEU A 192 29.89 61.58 -44.89
N PHE A 193 29.04 62.02 -43.96
CA PHE A 193 28.14 63.16 -44.16
C PHE A 193 28.82 64.53 -44.04
N LEU A 194 29.91 64.65 -43.26
CA LEU A 194 30.66 65.91 -43.11
C LEU A 194 31.72 66.14 -44.20
N VAL A 195 32.08 65.10 -44.97
CA VAL A 195 33.13 65.17 -46.01
C VAL A 195 32.55 65.09 -47.44
N GLY A 196 31.23 64.94 -47.59
CA GLY A 196 30.49 65.07 -48.86
C GLY A 196 29.78 66.41 -48.96
#